data_AF-A0A7C3IVB8-F1
#
_entry.id   AF-A0A7C3IVB8-F1
#
_cell.length_a   1.000
_cell.length_b   1.000
_cell.length_c   1.000
_cell.angle_alpha   90.00
_cell.angle_beta   90.00
_cell.angle_gamma   90.00
#
_symmetry.space_group_name_H-M   'P 1'
#
loop_
_entity.id
_entity.type
_entity.pdbx_description
1 polymer ?
#
loop_
_entity_poly.entity_id
_entity_poly.type
_entity_poly.pdbx_seq_one_letter_code
_entity_poly.pdbx_strand_id
1 'polypeptide(L)' 'MAGSSAVLDFLAKEISPRTYVNVMAQYRPCYRAGKCPKIARPPTREEFLEAYDCAARLGLRLVG' A
#
# COMPACT_ATOMS: atom_id res chain seq x y z
N MET A 1 -2.50 -2.30 8.63
CA MET A 1 -1.52 -1.65 7.72
C MET A 1 -0.21 -2.43 7.65
N ALA A 2 0.18 -2.93 6.48
CA ALA A 2 1.40 -3.73 6.25
C ALA A 2 2.68 -2.89 6.07
N GLY A 3 2.90 -1.87 6.92
CA GLY A 3 4.06 -0.97 6.81
C GLY A 3 4.02 0.01 5.62
N SER A 4 2.94 0.03 4.85
CA SER A 4 2.78 0.87 3.66
C SER A 4 2.92 2.37 3.96
N SER A 5 2.46 2.83 5.13
CA SER A 5 2.57 4.24 5.54
C SER A 5 4.02 4.71 5.64
N ALA A 6 4.94 3.88 6.16
CA ALA A 6 6.35 4.22 6.27
C ALA A 6 7.03 4.39 4.90
N VAL A 7 6.67 3.53 3.94
CA VAL A 7 7.17 3.62 2.57
C VAL A 7 6.63 4.87 1.88
N LEU A 8 5.33 5.17 2.04
CA LEU A 8 4.71 6.37 1.48
C LEU A 8 5.31 7.65 2.07
N ASP A 9 5.59 7.67 3.38
CA ASP A 9 6.23 8.80 4.06
C ASP A 9 7.65 9.04 3.53
N PHE A 10 8.43 7.97 3.35
CA PHE A 10 9.75 8.05 2.71
C PHE A 10 9.67 8.61 1.29
N LEU A 11 8.74 8.12 0.46
CA LEU A 11 8.56 8.62 -0.91
C LEU A 11 8.19 10.10 -0.94
N ALA A 12 7.32 10.55 -0.02
CA ALA A 12 6.88 11.93 0.04
C ALA A 12 7.99 12.88 0.52
N LYS A 13 8.78 12.46 1.53
CA LYS A 13 9.80 13.30 2.18
C LYS A 13 11.16 13.27 1.50
N GLU A 14 11.64 12.07 1.18
CA GLU A 14 13.03 11.86 0.74
C GLU A 14 13.16 11.85 -0.78
N ILE A 15 12.10 11.48 -1.51
CA ILE A 15 12.12 11.45 -2.99
C ILE A 15 11.47 12.71 -3.54
N SER A 16 10.14 12.82 -3.45
CA SER A 16 9.37 13.99 -3.88
C SER A 16 7.87 13.77 -3.63
N PRO A 17 7.11 14.79 -3.23
CA PRO A 17 5.65 14.72 -3.24
C PRO A 17 5.06 14.56 -4.65
N ARG A 18 5.82 14.86 -5.73
CA ARG A 18 5.36 14.66 -7.12
C ARG A 18 5.56 13.23 -7.63
N THR A 19 6.03 12.31 -6.78
CA THR A 19 6.21 10.91 -7.15
C THR A 19 4.88 10.28 -7.49
N TYR A 20 4.83 9.61 -8.64
CA TYR A 20 3.67 8.82 -9.03
C TYR A 20 3.70 7.47 -8.34
N VAL A 21 2.62 7.14 -7.65
CA VAL A 21 2.45 5.88 -6.93
C VAL A 21 1.14 5.22 -7.35
N ASN A 22 1.21 3.91 -7.62
CA ASN A 22 0.03 3.09 -7.81
C ASN A 22 -0.16 2.25 -6.55
N VAL A 23 -1.21 2.54 -5.79
CA VAL A 23 -1.56 1.78 -4.58
C VAL A 23 -2.45 0.63 -5.01
N MET A 24 -1.92 -0.59 -4.98
CA MET A 24 -2.65 -1.81 -5.33
C MET A 24 -2.90 -2.67 -4.10
N ALA A 25 -4.06 -3.33 -4.07
CA ALA A 25 -4.32 -4.38 -3.10
C ALA A 25 -3.33 -5.55 -3.27
N GLN A 26 -3.08 -6.28 -2.19
CA GLN A 26 -2.25 -7.48 -2.25
C GLN A 26 -2.85 -8.47 -3.25
N TYR A 27 -1.99 -9.09 -4.07
CA TYR A 27 -2.39 -10.17 -4.96
C TYR A 27 -3.04 -11.33 -4.21
N ARG A 28 -3.93 -12.03 -4.90
CA ARG A 28 -4.63 -13.20 -4.37
C ARG A 28 -3.60 -14.22 -3.85
N PRO A 29 -3.66 -14.61 -2.56
CA PRO A 29 -2.80 -15.65 -2.03
C PRO A 29 -3.02 -16.96 -2.78
N CYS A 30 -1.95 -17.54 -3.31
CA CYS A 30 -1.98 -18.78 -4.09
C CYS A 30 -0.90 -19.75 -3.59
N TYR A 31 -1.09 -21.05 -3.87
CA TYR A 31 -0.15 -22.12 -3.52
C TYR A 31 0.19 -22.12 -2.01
N ARG A 32 1.48 -22.02 -1.66
CA ARG A 32 1.99 -22.03 -0.29
C ARG A 32 1.80 -20.70 0.44
N ALA A 33 1.21 -19.66 -0.18
CA ALA A 33 0.95 -18.39 0.49
C ALA A 33 0.08 -18.57 1.75
N GLY A 34 -0.86 -19.54 1.75
CA GLY A 34 -1.66 -19.90 2.92
C GLY A 34 -0.84 -20.43 4.11
N LYS A 35 0.41 -20.87 3.89
CA LYS A 35 1.34 -21.29 4.96
C LYS A 35 2.12 -20.11 5.56
N CYS A 36 2.00 -18.91 4.99
CA CYS A 36 2.65 -17.71 5.49
C CYS A 36 1.59 -16.75 6.03
N PRO A 37 1.33 -16.73 7.36
CA PRO A 37 0.24 -15.95 7.95
C PRO A 37 0.22 -14.47 7.55
N LYS A 38 1.40 -13.88 7.30
CA LYS A 38 1.57 -12.48 6.90
C LYS A 38 0.99 -12.14 5.52
N ILE A 39 0.88 -13.12 4.63
CA ILE A 39 0.39 -12.95 3.25
C ILE A 39 -0.73 -13.94 2.90
N ALA A 40 -1.26 -14.66 3.89
CA ALA A 40 -2.21 -15.76 3.70
C ALA A 40 -3.62 -15.30 3.31
N ARG A 41 -3.92 -14.00 3.42
CA ARG A 41 -5.21 -13.41 3.04
C ARG A 41 -5.01 -12.17 2.15
N PRO A 42 -5.98 -11.85 1.29
CA PRO A 42 -6.05 -10.52 0.71
C PRO A 42 -6.36 -9.47 1.81
N PRO A 43 -5.98 -8.20 1.61
CA PRO A 43 -6.40 -7.11 2.47
C PRO A 43 -7.92 -6.91 2.38
N THR A 44 -8.51 -6.39 3.45
CA THR A 44 -9.89 -5.91 3.40
C THR A 44 -9.95 -4.62 2.57
N ARG A 45 -11.17 -4.24 2.18
CA ARG A 45 -11.39 -2.97 1.47
C ARG A 45 -10.96 -1.78 2.32
N GLU A 46 -11.18 -1.84 3.63
CA GLU A 46 -10.81 -0.80 4.58
C GLU A 46 -9.29 -0.67 4.69
N GLU A 47 -8.55 -1.79 4.77
CA GLU A 47 -7.08 -1.78 4.81
C GLU A 47 -6.47 -1.18 3.53
N PHE A 48 -7.11 -1.43 2.38
CA PHE A 48 -6.71 -0.82 1.11
C PHE A 48 -6.97 0.69 1.10
N LEU A 49 -8.19 1.11 1.49
CA LEU A 49 -8.56 2.52 1.54
C LEU A 49 -7.68 3.31 2.51
N GLU A 50 -7.35 2.73 3.66
CA GLU A 50 -6.42 3.33 4.63
C GLU A 50 -5.06 3.67 4.01
N ALA A 51 -4.51 2.77 3.18
CA ALA A 51 -3.25 2.98 2.49
C ALA A 51 -3.39 4.02 1.36
N TYR A 52 -4.49 3.98 0.62
CA TYR A 52 -4.80 4.93 -0.46
C TYR A 52 -4.95 6.36 0.09
N ASP A 53 -5.73 6.53 1.16
CA ASP A 53 -5.94 7.81 1.82
C ASP A 53 -4.67 8.31 2.49
N CYS A 54 -3.81 7.42 3.00
CA CYS A 54 -2.49 7.80 3.50
C CYS A 54 -1.64 8.42 2.39
N ALA A 55 -1.60 7.81 1.21
CA ALA A 55 -0.85 8.33 0.07
C ALA A 55 -1.43 9.68 -0.41
N ALA A 56 -2.75 9.81 -0.45
CA ALA A 56 -3.44 11.06 -0.80
C ALA A 56 -3.10 12.19 0.19
N ARG A 57 -3.14 11.92 1.49
CA ARG A 57 -2.79 12.90 2.55
C ARG A 57 -1.33 13.36 2.49
N LEU A 58 -0.43 12.50 2.05
CA LEU A 58 0.99 12.83 1.87
C LEU A 58 1.26 13.63 0.58
N GLY A 59 0.23 13.88 -0.23
CA GLY A 59 0.33 14.69 -1.45
C GLY A 59 0.95 13.95 -2.64
N LEU A 60 1.08 12.62 -2.57
CA LEU A 60 1.61 11.80 -3.66
C LEU A 60 0.64 11.77 -4.86
N ARG A 61 1.17 11.67 -6.08
CA ARG A 61 0.33 11.50 -7.27
C ARG A 61 -0.14 10.06 -7.39
N LEU A 62 -1.41 9.83 -7.14
CA LEU A 62 -2.03 8.51 -7.28
C LEU A 62 -2.38 8.24 -8.74
N VAL A 63 -1.95 7.07 -9.22
CA VAL A 63 -2.40 6.51 -10.51
C VAL A 63 -3.56 5.57 -10.20
N GLY A 64 -4.71 5.82 -10.84
CA GLY A 64 -5.93 5.02 -10.74
C GLY A 64 -6.25 4.31 -12.04
#